data_AF-A0A7R9W3D4-F1
#
_entry.id   AF-A0A7R9W3D4-F1
#
_cell.length_a   1.000
_cell.length_b   1.000
_cell.length_c   1.000
_cell.angle_alpha   90.00
_cell.angle_beta   90.00
_cell.angle_gamma   90.00
#
_symmetry.space_group_name_H-M   'P 1'
#
loop_
_entity.id
_entity.type
_entity.pdbx_description
1 polymer ?
#
loop_
_entity_poly.entity_id
_entity_poly.type
_entity_poly.pdbx_seq_one_letter_code
_entity_poly.pdbx_strand_id
1 'polypeptide(L)'
;ESEGESGNVLLADSAVTPAMVQRGREAIVAGEVGVVTLAAGVGSRWTQGAGCVKALHPFCKLGGQHRTFLEVHLAKSRRAANVYGSSGEEGRGDVSAASPKAIPHVFTTSHMTHSAIASYLTRTSHLGYPEDCLYVSPGRSVGLRLIPTVRDLNFAWDETTSQKLDDRAEKVRESGRNALRAWARSEGEGSDYRPSDSDDGDGDGGDGDHN
;
A
#
# COMPACT_ATOMS: atom_id res chain seq x y z
N GLU A 1 -6.56 21.70 25.87
CA GLU A 1 -7.25 21.90 24.58
C GLU A 1 -6.20 22.31 23.55
N SER A 2 -5.74 21.37 22.72
CA SER A 2 -4.91 21.70 21.56
C SER A 2 -5.77 21.55 20.33
N GLU A 3 -6.14 22.68 19.72
CA GLU A 3 -6.77 22.74 18.41
C GLU A 3 -5.84 22.07 17.40
N GLY A 4 -6.17 20.83 17.02
CA GLY A 4 -5.54 20.15 15.91
C GLY A 4 -5.88 20.90 14.64
N GLU A 5 -4.87 21.44 13.97
CA GLU A 5 -4.96 22.05 12.65
C GLU A 5 -5.78 21.13 11.73
N SER A 6 -6.99 21.57 11.41
CA SER A 6 -7.86 20.92 10.43
C SER A 6 -7.09 20.86 9.11
N GLY A 7 -6.76 19.66 8.64
CA GLY A 7 -6.06 19.48 7.38
C GLY A 7 -6.79 20.24 6.29
N ASN A 8 -6.10 21.20 5.64
CA ASN A 8 -6.68 22.04 4.60
C ASN A 8 -7.17 21.17 3.44
N VAL A 9 -8.48 20.92 3.40
CA VAL A 9 -9.15 20.32 2.23
C VAL A 9 -9.11 21.37 1.12
N LEU A 10 -8.23 21.15 0.13
CA LEU A 10 -8.00 22.12 -0.95
C LEU A 10 -9.19 22.20 -1.93
N LEU A 11 -10.00 21.14 -2.06
CA LEU A 11 -11.17 21.08 -2.94
C LEU A 11 -12.23 20.10 -2.36
N ALA A 12 -13.47 20.57 -2.25
CA ALA A 12 -14.65 19.72 -2.02
C ALA A 12 -15.32 19.36 -3.36
N ASP A 13 -16.20 18.34 -3.41
CA ASP A 13 -16.89 17.93 -4.64
C ASP A 13 -17.66 19.08 -5.32
N SER A 14 -18.17 20.04 -4.54
CA SER A 14 -18.83 21.26 -5.04
C SER A 14 -17.90 22.24 -5.75
N ALA A 15 -16.58 22.09 -5.61
CA ALA A 15 -15.57 22.91 -6.29
C ALA A 15 -15.19 22.35 -7.68
N VAL A 16 -15.68 21.18 -8.07
CA VAL A 16 -15.41 20.58 -9.39
C VAL A 16 -16.30 21.23 -10.44
N THR A 17 -15.71 22.09 -11.28
CA THR A 17 -16.43 22.78 -12.35
C THR A 17 -16.53 21.94 -13.63
N PRO A 18 -17.50 22.19 -14.53
CA PRO A 18 -17.56 21.54 -15.84
C PRO A 18 -16.27 21.70 -16.66
N ALA A 19 -15.60 22.86 -16.55
CA ALA A 19 -14.31 23.09 -17.21
C ALA A 19 -13.20 22.17 -16.67
N MET A 20 -13.17 21.89 -15.36
CA MET A 20 -12.22 20.93 -14.78
C MET A 20 -12.49 19.51 -15.26
N VAL A 21 -13.76 19.10 -15.33
CA VAL A 21 -14.15 17.79 -15.88
C VAL A 21 -13.72 17.66 -17.33
N GLN A 22 -13.94 18.71 -18.13
CA GLN A 22 -13.56 18.72 -19.54
C GLN A 22 -12.04 18.61 -19.74
N ARG A 23 -11.24 19.37 -18.98
CA ARG A 23 -9.77 19.21 -18.98
C ARG A 23 -9.33 17.81 -18.60
N GLY A 24 -9.97 17.20 -17.60
CA GLY A 24 -9.68 15.82 -17.21
C GLY A 24 -9.97 14.80 -18.32
N ARG A 25 -11.04 15.01 -19.10
CA ARG A 25 -11.35 14.19 -20.27
C ARG A 25 -10.31 14.34 -21.36
N GLU A 26 -9.94 15.58 -21.67
CA GLU A 26 -8.89 15.88 -22.66
C GLU A 26 -7.56 15.21 -22.30
N ALA A 27 -7.14 15.28 -21.03
CA ALA A 27 -5.93 14.62 -20.55
C ALA A 27 -6.02 13.07 -20.67
N ILE A 28 -7.19 12.47 -20.40
CA ILE A 28 -7.40 11.03 -20.60
C ILE A 28 -7.28 10.68 -22.09
N VAL A 29 -7.94 11.44 -22.97
CA VAL A 29 -7.89 11.21 -24.44
C VAL A 29 -6.46 11.39 -24.97
N ALA A 30 -5.72 12.38 -24.48
CA ALA A 30 -4.35 12.65 -24.85
C ALA A 30 -3.33 11.63 -24.30
N GLY A 31 -3.76 10.66 -23.48
CA GLY A 31 -2.86 9.66 -22.89
C GLY A 31 -1.95 10.22 -21.78
N GLU A 32 -2.30 11.34 -21.18
CA GLU A 32 -1.50 12.04 -20.15
C GLU A 32 -1.78 11.53 -18.73
N VAL A 33 -2.69 10.56 -18.59
CA VAL A 33 -3.15 10.04 -17.30
C VAL A 33 -2.69 8.60 -17.12
N GLY A 34 -2.11 8.30 -15.94
CA GLY A 34 -1.81 6.96 -15.49
C GLY A 34 -2.28 6.74 -14.05
N VAL A 35 -2.56 5.49 -13.70
CA VAL A 35 -3.00 5.09 -12.35
C VAL A 35 -1.90 4.30 -11.66
N VAL A 36 -1.54 4.72 -10.45
CA VAL A 36 -0.64 3.95 -9.57
C VAL A 36 -1.44 3.42 -8.39
N THR A 37 -1.43 2.11 -8.19
CA THR A 37 -2.02 1.46 -7.02
C THR A 37 -0.94 0.85 -6.16
N LEU A 38 -0.94 1.20 -4.87
CA LEU A 38 -0.03 0.65 -3.88
C LEU A 38 -0.58 -0.69 -3.38
N ALA A 39 0.06 -1.78 -3.77
CA ALA A 39 -0.35 -3.16 -3.48
C ALA A 39 0.70 -3.96 -2.69
N ALA A 40 1.62 -3.26 -2.01
CA ALA A 40 2.74 -3.83 -1.27
C ALA A 40 2.39 -4.49 0.07
N GLY A 41 1.20 -4.21 0.64
CA GLY A 41 0.84 -4.58 2.00
C GLY A 41 0.23 -5.98 2.15
N VAL A 42 0.62 -6.70 3.20
CA VAL A 42 0.15 -8.06 3.54
C VAL A 42 -1.04 -8.09 4.52
N GLY A 43 -1.83 -7.00 4.57
CA GLY A 43 -3.18 -7.02 5.16
C GLY A 43 -3.32 -7.52 6.61
N SER A 44 -2.23 -7.63 7.39
CA SER A 44 -2.22 -8.38 8.66
C SER A 44 -3.28 -7.89 9.65
N ARG A 45 -3.41 -6.57 9.84
CA ARG A 45 -4.47 -5.96 10.67
C ARG A 45 -5.88 -6.31 10.19
N TRP A 46 -6.10 -6.35 8.89
CA TRP A 46 -7.41 -6.65 8.29
C TRP A 46 -7.78 -8.13 8.47
N THR A 47 -6.79 -9.02 8.41
CA THR A 47 -6.99 -10.47 8.52
C THR A 47 -6.60 -11.03 9.88
N GLN A 48 -6.63 -10.22 10.94
CA GLN A 48 -6.32 -10.65 12.32
C GLN A 48 -5.01 -11.45 12.43
N GLY A 49 -3.98 -11.04 11.68
CA GLY A 49 -2.65 -11.65 11.68
C GLY A 49 -2.39 -12.68 10.59
N ALA A 50 -3.37 -13.07 9.77
CA ALA A 50 -3.19 -14.13 8.76
C ALA A 50 -2.24 -13.80 7.58
N GLY A 51 -1.75 -12.56 7.47
CA GLY A 51 -0.71 -12.20 6.47
C GLY A 51 -1.13 -12.38 5.01
N CYS A 52 -2.32 -11.93 4.61
CA CYS A 52 -2.81 -12.08 3.23
C CYS A 52 -2.36 -10.94 2.29
N VAL A 53 -2.25 -11.20 0.98
CA VAL A 53 -2.08 -10.10 0.01
C VAL A 53 -3.38 -9.29 -0.06
N LYS A 54 -3.41 -8.10 0.55
CA LYS A 54 -4.63 -7.27 0.65
C LYS A 54 -5.27 -7.00 -0.70
N ALA A 55 -4.45 -6.74 -1.72
CA ALA A 55 -4.94 -6.47 -3.08
C ALA A 55 -5.77 -7.64 -3.65
N LEU A 56 -5.45 -8.88 -3.27
CA LEU A 56 -6.09 -10.11 -3.74
C LEU A 56 -7.15 -10.64 -2.78
N HIS A 57 -7.32 -10.04 -1.60
CA HIS A 57 -8.30 -10.49 -0.63
C HIS A 57 -9.72 -10.15 -1.12
N PRO A 58 -10.64 -11.13 -1.26
CA PRO A 58 -12.03 -10.86 -1.60
C PRO A 58 -12.71 -10.13 -0.43
N PHE A 59 -13.27 -8.94 -0.66
CA PHE A 59 -13.73 -8.08 0.45
C PHE A 59 -15.23 -7.73 0.39
N CYS A 60 -15.85 -7.74 -0.79
CA CYS A 60 -17.28 -7.47 -0.92
C CYS A 60 -17.89 -8.22 -2.11
N LYS A 61 -19.21 -8.43 -2.11
CA LYS A 61 -19.93 -8.96 -3.27
C LYS A 61 -20.37 -7.81 -4.18
N LEU A 62 -19.88 -7.79 -5.42
CA LEU A 62 -20.30 -6.84 -6.46
C LEU A 62 -20.66 -7.61 -7.73
N GLY A 63 -21.88 -7.38 -8.23
CA GLY A 63 -22.42 -8.15 -9.36
C GLY A 63 -22.53 -9.64 -9.06
N GLY A 64 -22.93 -10.00 -7.84
CA GLY A 64 -23.13 -11.39 -7.39
C GLY A 64 -21.86 -12.19 -7.10
N GLN A 65 -20.67 -11.61 -7.32
CA GLN A 65 -19.38 -12.27 -7.11
C GLN A 65 -18.56 -11.55 -6.05
N HIS A 66 -17.79 -12.30 -5.25
CA HIS A 66 -16.82 -11.70 -4.34
C HIS A 66 -15.69 -11.07 -5.15
N ARG A 67 -15.45 -9.77 -4.93
CA ARG A 67 -14.42 -9.00 -5.63
C ARG A 67 -13.24 -8.67 -4.75
N THR A 68 -12.07 -8.65 -5.36
CA THR A 68 -10.83 -8.19 -4.74
C THR A 68 -10.63 -6.69 -4.94
N PHE A 69 -9.75 -6.07 -4.15
CA PHE A 69 -9.41 -4.66 -4.37
C PHE A 69 -8.79 -4.45 -5.75
N LEU A 70 -7.90 -5.36 -6.17
CA LEU A 70 -7.25 -5.31 -7.48
C LEU A 70 -8.28 -5.29 -8.63
N GLU A 71 -9.28 -6.19 -8.59
CA GLU A 71 -10.34 -6.24 -9.61
C GLU A 71 -11.12 -4.93 -9.68
N VAL A 72 -11.48 -4.36 -8.52
CA VAL A 72 -12.23 -3.10 -8.47
C VAL A 72 -11.42 -1.94 -9.04
N HIS A 73 -10.12 -1.88 -8.74
CA HIS A 73 -9.24 -0.84 -9.29
C HIS A 73 -9.12 -0.93 -10.81
N LEU A 74 -8.89 -2.12 -11.37
CA LEU A 74 -8.85 -2.30 -12.83
C LEU A 74 -10.21 -2.01 -13.49
N ALA A 75 -11.31 -2.42 -12.87
CA ALA A 75 -12.66 -2.13 -13.37
C ALA A 75 -12.93 -0.61 -13.41
N LYS A 76 -12.46 0.15 -12.40
CA LYS A 76 -12.56 1.62 -12.39
C LYS A 76 -11.73 2.25 -13.50
N SER A 77 -10.48 1.84 -13.68
CA SER A 77 -9.61 2.36 -14.75
C SER A 77 -10.19 2.06 -16.13
N ARG A 78 -10.71 0.84 -16.36
CA ARG A 78 -11.40 0.48 -17.61
C ARG A 78 -12.66 1.31 -17.83
N ARG A 79 -13.47 1.51 -16.78
CA ARG A 79 -14.67 2.36 -16.88
C ARG A 79 -14.31 3.80 -17.23
N ALA A 80 -13.28 4.36 -16.60
CA ALA A 80 -12.83 5.71 -16.89
C ALA A 80 -12.35 5.85 -18.34
N ALA A 81 -11.56 4.89 -18.83
CA ALA A 81 -11.16 4.84 -20.24
C ALA A 81 -12.38 4.77 -21.18
N ASN A 82 -13.36 3.91 -20.89
CA ASN A 82 -14.54 3.76 -21.76
C ASN A 82 -15.47 4.99 -21.75
N VAL A 83 -15.63 5.64 -20.59
CA VAL A 83 -16.55 6.78 -20.43
C VAL A 83 -15.94 8.08 -20.93
N TYR A 84 -14.62 8.24 -20.79
CA TYR A 84 -13.93 9.52 -21.05
C TYR A 84 -12.88 9.46 -22.16
N GLY A 85 -12.41 8.28 -22.54
CA GLY A 85 -11.36 8.09 -23.54
C GLY A 85 -11.84 8.06 -24.99
N SER A 86 -13.14 7.93 -25.23
CA SER A 86 -13.68 8.01 -26.59
C SER A 86 -13.82 9.47 -27.02
N SER A 87 -12.87 9.99 -27.79
CA SER A 87 -13.12 11.17 -28.62
C SER A 87 -14.10 10.77 -29.72
N GLY A 88 -15.25 11.43 -29.79
CA GLY A 88 -16.30 11.17 -30.79
C GLY A 88 -15.93 11.55 -32.23
N GLU A 89 -14.67 11.40 -32.64
CA GLU A 89 -14.22 11.64 -34.00
C GLU A 89 -13.61 10.37 -34.59
N GLU A 90 -14.48 9.54 -35.18
CA GLU A 90 -14.11 8.67 -36.29
C GLU A 90 -13.71 9.56 -37.48
N GLY A 91 -12.45 9.97 -37.55
CA GLY A 91 -11.90 10.54 -38.78
C GLY A 91 -11.09 11.81 -38.62
N ARG A 92 -9.79 11.65 -38.38
CA ARG A 92 -8.77 12.36 -39.15
C ARG A 92 -7.44 11.64 -39.01
N GLY A 93 -6.86 11.29 -40.15
CA GLY A 93 -5.63 10.52 -40.24
C GLY A 93 -4.46 11.28 -39.64
N ASP A 94 -3.97 10.77 -38.50
CA ASP A 94 -2.56 10.59 -38.21
C ASP A 94 -2.46 9.51 -37.11
N VAL A 95 -1.66 8.46 -37.32
CA VAL A 95 -1.63 7.24 -36.47
C VAL A 95 -0.78 7.47 -35.19
N SER A 96 -0.48 8.72 -34.84
CA SER A 96 0.39 9.05 -33.70
C SER A 96 -0.36 9.37 -32.40
N ALA A 97 -1.68 9.58 -32.42
CA ALA A 97 -2.49 9.82 -31.22
C ALA A 97 -3.83 9.07 -31.29
N ALA A 98 -3.77 7.74 -31.34
CA ALA A 98 -4.96 6.91 -31.12
C ALA A 98 -5.40 7.05 -29.67
N SER A 99 -6.69 7.33 -29.43
CA SER A 99 -7.27 7.35 -28.08
C SER A 99 -6.85 6.09 -27.31
N PRO A 100 -6.43 6.22 -26.03
CA PRO A 100 -5.88 5.09 -25.30
C PRO A 100 -6.95 4.01 -25.12
N LYS A 101 -6.63 2.80 -25.60
CA LYS A 101 -7.43 1.58 -25.42
C LYS A 101 -7.76 1.30 -23.94
N ALA A 102 -6.86 1.70 -23.05
CA ALA A 102 -7.03 1.72 -21.61
C ALA A 102 -6.07 2.75 -20.97
N ILE A 103 -6.38 3.21 -19.75
CA ILE A 103 -5.48 4.08 -18.98
C ILE A 103 -4.31 3.24 -18.44
N PRO A 104 -3.03 3.58 -18.68
CA PRO A 104 -1.91 2.87 -18.09
C PRO A 104 -2.07 2.70 -16.56
N HIS A 105 -2.03 1.45 -16.08
CA HIS A 105 -2.23 1.12 -14.67
C HIS A 105 -1.03 0.35 -14.13
N VAL A 106 -0.38 0.89 -13.11
CA VAL A 106 0.75 0.26 -12.42
C VAL A 106 0.33 -0.19 -11.03
N PHE A 107 0.52 -1.48 -10.72
CA PHE A 107 0.52 -1.97 -9.35
C PHE A 107 1.95 -1.98 -8.82
N THR A 108 2.21 -1.20 -7.77
CA THR A 108 3.49 -1.28 -7.04
C THR A 108 3.37 -2.33 -5.95
N THR A 109 4.21 -3.35 -6.00
CA THR A 109 4.17 -4.49 -5.06
C THR A 109 5.33 -4.42 -4.07
N SER A 110 5.49 -5.45 -3.25
CA SER A 110 6.64 -5.70 -2.39
C SER A 110 7.21 -7.09 -2.64
N HIS A 111 8.36 -7.42 -2.05
CA HIS A 111 8.90 -8.78 -2.04
C HIS A 111 7.85 -9.84 -1.63
N MET A 112 6.97 -9.51 -0.68
CA MET A 112 5.97 -10.46 -0.16
C MET A 112 4.68 -10.56 -1.00
N THR A 113 4.41 -9.59 -1.87
CA THR A 113 3.13 -9.51 -2.62
C THR A 113 3.32 -9.70 -4.12
N HIS A 114 4.53 -9.48 -4.64
CA HIS A 114 4.82 -9.45 -6.08
C HIS A 114 4.41 -10.75 -6.78
N SER A 115 4.97 -11.89 -6.35
CA SER A 115 4.77 -13.18 -7.02
C SER A 115 3.30 -13.59 -7.03
N ALA A 116 2.58 -13.33 -5.93
CA ALA A 116 1.15 -13.63 -5.82
C ALA A 116 0.30 -12.78 -6.77
N ILE A 117 0.57 -11.47 -6.85
CA ILE A 117 -0.14 -10.54 -7.73
C ILE A 117 0.14 -10.85 -9.20
N ALA A 118 1.41 -11.00 -9.57
CA ALA A 118 1.81 -11.35 -10.94
C ALA A 118 1.13 -12.67 -11.38
N SER A 119 1.23 -13.71 -10.54
CA SER A 119 0.63 -15.02 -10.84
C SER A 119 -0.90 -14.95 -10.94
N TYR A 120 -1.56 -14.16 -10.09
CA TYR A 120 -3.01 -13.97 -10.17
C TYR A 120 -3.44 -13.28 -11.47
N LEU A 121 -2.72 -12.22 -11.87
CA LEU A 121 -2.99 -11.51 -13.12
C LEU A 121 -2.81 -12.41 -14.34
N THR A 122 -1.72 -13.19 -14.40
CA THR A 122 -1.52 -14.15 -15.50
C THR A 122 -2.63 -15.20 -15.56
N ARG A 123 -3.00 -15.82 -14.42
CA ARG A 123 -4.05 -16.85 -14.39
C ARG A 123 -5.45 -16.33 -14.74
N THR A 124 -5.69 -15.04 -14.58
CA THR A 124 -6.97 -14.40 -14.87
C THR A 124 -6.98 -13.66 -16.19
N SER A 125 -5.95 -13.87 -17.04
CA SER A 125 -5.77 -13.16 -18.31
C SER A 125 -5.90 -11.65 -18.14
N HIS A 126 -5.21 -11.12 -17.13
CA HIS A 126 -5.20 -9.71 -16.76
C HIS A 126 -6.60 -9.13 -16.49
N LEU A 127 -7.58 -9.98 -16.13
CA LEU A 127 -8.98 -9.60 -15.95
C LEU A 127 -9.60 -8.90 -17.19
N GLY A 128 -9.06 -9.20 -18.37
CA GLY A 128 -9.40 -8.56 -19.64
C GLY A 128 -8.89 -7.12 -19.79
N TYR A 129 -7.90 -6.71 -18.99
CA TYR A 129 -7.18 -5.45 -19.17
C TYR A 129 -6.12 -5.60 -20.28
N PRO A 130 -5.90 -4.60 -21.16
CA PRO A 130 -4.84 -4.67 -22.16
C PRO A 130 -3.46 -4.83 -21.52
N GLU A 131 -2.71 -5.83 -21.95
CA GLU A 131 -1.40 -6.20 -21.36
C GLU A 131 -0.37 -5.08 -21.52
N ASP A 132 -0.42 -4.36 -22.64
CA ASP A 132 0.41 -3.21 -22.95
C ASP A 132 0.09 -1.96 -22.11
N CYS A 133 -0.98 -1.99 -21.31
CA CYS A 133 -1.39 -0.92 -20.41
C CYS A 133 -1.38 -1.34 -18.92
N LEU A 134 -0.97 -2.57 -18.59
CA LEU A 134 -0.94 -3.07 -17.21
C LEU A 134 0.46 -3.46 -16.79
N TYR A 135 0.97 -2.78 -15.75
CA TYR A 135 2.31 -3.00 -15.24
C TYR A 135 2.29 -3.45 -13.79
N VAL A 136 3.21 -4.34 -13.44
CA VAL A 136 3.47 -4.76 -12.06
C VAL A 136 4.90 -4.39 -11.73
N SER A 137 5.07 -3.34 -10.92
CA SER A 137 6.38 -2.89 -10.48
C SER A 137 6.85 -3.71 -9.28
N PRO A 138 7.97 -4.46 -9.38
CA PRO A 138 8.51 -5.22 -8.26
C PRO A 138 9.13 -4.24 -7.24
N GLY A 139 8.38 -3.85 -6.22
CA GLY A 139 8.97 -3.17 -5.09
C GLY A 139 9.86 -4.14 -4.31
N ARG A 140 11.13 -3.75 -4.12
CA ARG A 140 12.12 -4.52 -3.36
C ARG A 140 12.08 -4.23 -1.86
N SER A 141 11.26 -3.27 -1.44
CA SER A 141 11.10 -2.84 -0.05
C SER A 141 9.89 -3.52 0.59
N VAL A 142 10.05 -3.95 1.85
CA VAL A 142 8.97 -4.49 2.68
C VAL A 142 8.53 -3.40 3.65
N GLY A 143 7.34 -2.86 3.46
CA GLY A 143 6.74 -1.85 4.34
C GLY A 143 6.02 -2.44 5.56
N LEU A 144 6.49 -3.58 6.08
CA LEU A 144 6.00 -4.13 7.35
C LEU A 144 6.87 -3.61 8.48
N ARG A 145 6.22 -3.05 9.50
CA ARG A 145 6.86 -2.85 10.79
C ARG A 145 6.67 -4.17 11.55
N LEU A 146 7.68 -5.03 11.50
CA LEU A 146 7.78 -6.17 12.40
C LEU A 146 8.72 -5.80 13.54
N ILE A 147 8.53 -6.43 14.69
CA ILE A 147 9.60 -6.47 15.68
C ILE A 147 10.73 -7.31 15.04
N PRO A 148 11.94 -6.76 14.87
CA PRO A 148 13.03 -7.45 14.19
C PRO A 148 13.38 -8.73 14.95
N THR A 149 13.82 -9.77 14.24
CA THR A 149 14.36 -10.94 14.94
C THR A 149 15.74 -10.63 15.48
N VAL A 150 16.10 -11.24 16.61
CA VAL A 150 17.45 -11.19 17.16
C VAL A 150 18.46 -11.68 16.13
N ARG A 151 18.08 -12.65 15.30
CA ARG A 151 18.89 -13.14 14.19
C ARG A 151 19.17 -12.03 13.17
N ASP A 152 18.16 -11.29 12.75
CA ASP A 152 18.30 -10.19 11.78
C ASP A 152 19.12 -9.04 12.38
N LEU A 153 18.94 -8.73 13.67
CA LEU A 153 19.74 -7.73 14.37
C LEU A 153 21.22 -8.11 14.41
N ASN A 154 21.53 -9.37 14.74
CA ASN A 154 22.91 -9.87 14.73
C ASN A 154 23.51 -9.76 13.34
N PHE A 155 22.80 -10.28 12.34
CA PHE A 155 23.24 -10.25 10.96
C PHE A 155 23.51 -8.82 10.47
N ALA A 156 22.59 -7.88 10.75
CA ALA A 156 22.77 -6.47 10.39
C ALA A 156 24.03 -5.86 11.01
N TRP A 157 24.38 -6.21 12.25
CA TRP A 157 25.58 -5.70 12.90
C TRP A 157 26.86 -6.41 12.48
N ASP A 158 26.77 -7.69 12.13
CA ASP A 158 27.90 -8.50 11.67
C ASP A 158 28.28 -8.14 10.23
N GLU A 159 27.30 -7.84 9.36
CA GLU A 159 27.54 -7.44 7.97
C GLU A 159 27.85 -5.94 7.78
N THR A 160 27.49 -5.10 8.75
CA THR A 160 27.79 -3.65 8.66
C THR A 160 29.22 -3.38 9.10
N THR A 161 30.07 -2.96 8.16
CA THR A 161 31.42 -2.45 8.48
C THR A 161 31.29 -1.23 9.38
N SER A 162 31.57 -1.41 10.67
CA SER A 162 31.45 -0.35 11.66
C SER A 162 32.79 0.35 11.88
N GLN A 163 32.79 1.68 11.99
CA GLN A 163 33.97 2.44 12.39
C GLN A 163 34.47 1.93 13.76
N LYS A 164 35.79 1.82 13.93
CA LYS A 164 36.40 1.58 15.24
C LYS A 164 36.19 2.82 16.10
N LEU A 165 35.46 2.64 17.20
CA LEU A 165 35.21 3.67 18.19
C LEU A 165 36.22 3.53 19.33
N ASP A 166 36.30 4.54 20.20
CA ASP A 166 37.01 4.41 21.46
C ASP A 166 36.30 3.41 22.41
N ASP A 167 37.02 2.94 23.42
CA ASP A 167 36.52 1.88 24.33
C ASP A 167 35.23 2.26 25.07
N ARG A 168 35.00 3.55 25.33
CA ARG A 168 33.80 4.01 26.02
C ARG A 168 32.61 4.00 25.07
N ALA A 169 32.80 4.51 23.86
CA ALA A 169 31.79 4.53 22.82
C ALA A 169 31.42 3.11 22.33
N GLU A 170 32.39 2.19 22.30
CA GLU A 170 32.14 0.78 21.97
C GLU A 170 31.24 0.10 23.01
N LYS A 171 31.47 0.34 24.31
CA LYS A 171 30.62 -0.17 25.39
C LYS A 171 29.19 0.37 25.33
N VAL A 172 29.02 1.66 25.01
CA VAL A 172 27.70 2.26 24.83
C VAL A 172 26.98 1.62 23.63
N ARG A 173 27.70 1.39 22.52
CA ARG A 173 27.16 0.70 21.34
C ARG A 173 26.71 -0.71 21.67
N GLU A 174 27.53 -1.49 22.37
CA GLU A 174 27.19 -2.85 22.79
C GLU A 174 25.98 -2.89 23.73
N SER A 175 25.90 -1.96 24.69
CA SER A 175 24.75 -1.82 25.57
C SER A 175 23.46 -1.56 24.79
N GLY A 176 23.49 -0.65 23.81
CA GLY A 176 22.35 -0.37 22.92
C GLY A 176 21.93 -1.58 22.09
N ARG A 177 22.90 -2.33 21.53
CA ARG A 177 22.63 -3.58 20.80
C ARG A 177 21.97 -4.62 21.69
N ASN A 178 22.45 -4.79 22.92
CA ASN A 178 21.87 -5.73 23.87
C ASN A 178 20.45 -5.32 24.30
N ALA A 179 20.20 -4.03 24.51
CA ALA A 179 18.86 -3.51 24.80
C ALA A 179 17.88 -3.79 23.65
N LEU A 180 18.29 -3.58 22.39
CA LEU A 180 17.46 -3.88 21.22
C LEU A 180 17.17 -5.37 21.07
N ARG A 181 18.15 -6.25 21.33
CA ARG A 181 17.92 -7.72 21.35
C ARG A 181 16.94 -8.13 22.45
N ALA A 182 17.09 -7.56 23.65
CA ALA A 182 16.23 -7.85 24.79
C ALA A 182 14.80 -7.40 24.52
N TRP A 183 14.62 -6.17 24.02
CA TRP A 183 13.33 -5.63 23.59
C TRP A 183 12.69 -6.49 22.49
N ALA A 184 13.45 -6.86 21.45
CA ALA A 184 12.93 -7.70 20.38
C ALA A 184 12.41 -9.05 20.90
N ARG A 185 13.10 -9.67 21.86
CA ARG A 185 12.61 -10.91 22.51
C ARG A 185 11.39 -10.66 23.38
N SER A 186 11.37 -9.60 24.18
CA SER A 186 10.29 -9.33 25.13
C SER A 186 8.97 -9.01 24.42
N GLU A 187 9.04 -8.27 23.32
CA GLU A 187 7.86 -7.89 22.52
C GLU A 187 7.39 -9.01 21.57
N GLY A 188 8.14 -10.10 21.44
CA GLY A 188 7.85 -11.19 20.52
C GLY A 188 8.43 -10.93 19.13
N GLU A 189 9.68 -11.34 18.93
CA GLU A 189 10.38 -11.18 17.67
C GLU A 189 9.64 -11.79 16.47
N GLY A 190 9.66 -11.08 15.34
CA GLY A 190 8.96 -11.47 14.12
C GLY A 190 7.44 -11.21 14.14
N SER A 191 6.89 -10.74 15.26
CA SER A 191 5.48 -10.34 15.35
C SER A 191 5.25 -8.93 14.79
N ASP A 192 3.98 -8.60 14.53
CA ASP A 192 3.55 -7.28 14.07
C ASP A 192 3.91 -6.20 15.11
N TYR A 193 4.69 -5.20 14.69
CA TYR A 193 4.94 -4.04 15.53
C TYR A 193 3.65 -3.23 15.68
N ARG A 194 3.15 -3.15 16.91
CA ARG A 194 2.05 -2.28 17.31
C ARG A 194 2.69 -1.08 18.01
N PRO A 195 2.45 0.16 17.55
CA PRO A 195 2.72 1.32 18.39
C PRO A 195 1.97 1.11 19.71
N SER A 196 2.63 1.33 20.84
CA SER A 196 1.92 1.55 22.08
C SER A 196 1.09 2.82 21.90
N ASP A 197 -0.19 2.67 21.56
CA ASP A 197 -1.12 3.79 21.67
C ASP A 197 -1.13 4.16 23.16
N SER A 198 -0.97 5.45 23.41
CA SER A 198 -0.87 6.11 24.71
C SER A 198 -1.90 5.60 25.72
N ASP A 199 -1.43 5.29 26.93
CA ASP A 199 -2.07 5.63 28.22
C ASP A 199 -3.61 5.79 28.18
N ASP A 200 -4.33 4.67 27.98
CA ASP A 200 -5.71 4.59 28.44
C ASP A 200 -5.64 4.44 29.97
N GLY A 201 -5.58 5.58 30.64
CA GLY A 201 -5.79 5.70 32.07
C GLY A 201 -7.23 5.38 32.43
N ASP A 202 -7.60 4.10 32.42
CA ASP A 202 -8.73 3.61 33.21
C ASP A 202 -8.17 3.13 34.55
N GLY A 203 -8.26 4.05 35.51
CA GLY A 203 -7.90 3.84 36.89
C GLY A 203 -8.67 2.70 37.53
N ASP A 204 -7.94 1.98 38.37
CA ASP A 204 -8.40 1.26 39.54
C ASP A 204 -9.76 1.74 40.07
N GLY A 205 -10.76 0.88 39.94
CA GLY A 205 -12.04 0.96 40.62
C GLY A 205 -12.28 -0.36 41.33
N GLY A 206 -11.68 -0.50 42.51
CA GLY A 206 -12.05 -1.55 43.45
C GLY A 206 -13.53 -1.44 43.85
N ASP A 207 -14.20 -2.59 43.82
CA ASP A 207 -15.38 -2.95 44.60
C ASP A 207 -15.37 -4.49 44.57
N GLY A 208 -15.29 -5.21 45.68
CA GLY A 208 -16.14 -5.13 46.85
C GLY A 208 -16.84 -6.48 46.94
N ASP A 209 -16.64 -7.18 48.06
CA ASP A 209 -17.31 -8.44 48.43
C ASP A 209 -18.78 -8.48 47.99
N HIS A 210 -19.25 -9.65 47.55
CA HIS A 210 -20.53 -10.23 47.99
C HIS A 210 -20.63 -11.73 47.63
N ASN A 211 -20.49 -12.55 48.68
CA ASN A 211 -21.09 -13.86 48.99
C ASN A 211 -21.11 -14.97 47.93
#